data_AF-N0A408-F1
#
_entry.id   AF-N0A408-F1
#
_cell.length_a   1.000
_cell.length_b   1.000
_cell.length_c   1.000
_cell.angle_alpha   90.00
_cell.angle_beta   90.00
_cell.angle_gamma   90.00
#
_symmetry.space_group_name_H-M   'P 1'
#
loop_
_entity.id
_entity.type
_entity.pdbx_description
1 polymer ?
#
loop_
_entity_poly.entity_id
_entity_poly.type
_entity_poly.pdbx_seq_one_letter_code
_entity_poly.pdbx_strand_id
1 'polypeptide(L)'
;PELGDSQFISVGYVDDQQFVRFDSSSKSQRVEPRAAWMDQMDEEDRNYWEGQTQINRRTAQSYQVNLETLLGYYNQSRGGLHTIQRMYGCEVHPDGSFRKGFWQYAYDGHDYIALDRETLTWTAADPGAENTKRKLDPERSIAERYKAYV
;
A
#
# COMPACT_ATOMS: atom_id res chain seq x y z
N PRO A 1 9.36 -20.86 3.97
CA PRO A 1 9.91 -19.53 4.33
C PRO A 1 9.52 -19.21 5.77
N GLU A 2 10.48 -18.93 6.64
CA GLU A 2 10.17 -18.37 7.96
C GLU A 2 9.77 -16.89 7.77
N LEU A 3 9.11 -16.28 8.76
CA LEU A 3 8.68 -14.87 8.66
C LEU A 3 9.85 -13.87 8.45
N GLY A 4 11.09 -14.33 8.69
CA GLY A 4 12.34 -13.61 8.39
C GLY A 4 12.71 -13.51 6.90
N ASP A 5 12.05 -14.27 6.01
CA ASP A 5 12.27 -14.25 4.56
C ASP A 5 11.24 -13.35 3.82
N SER A 6 10.51 -12.50 4.54
CA SER A 6 9.49 -11.66 3.93
C SER A 6 10.09 -10.55 3.06
N GLN A 7 9.67 -10.50 1.79
CA GLN A 7 10.07 -9.46 0.85
C GLN A 7 8.98 -8.39 0.77
N PHE A 8 9.37 -7.13 0.84
CA PHE A 8 8.50 -5.97 0.61
C PHE A 8 8.96 -5.22 -0.63
N ILE A 9 8.02 -5.01 -1.54
CA ILE A 9 8.22 -4.22 -2.76
C ILE A 9 7.16 -3.12 -2.78
N SER A 10 7.59 -1.91 -3.13
CA SER A 10 6.70 -0.77 -3.39
C SER A 10 7.08 -0.15 -4.72
N VAL A 11 6.07 0.21 -5.51
CA VAL A 11 6.22 0.78 -6.85
C VAL A 11 5.19 1.89 -7.02
N GLY A 12 5.58 2.96 -7.73
CA GLY A 12 4.71 4.07 -8.07
C GLY A 12 4.65 4.26 -9.58
N TYR A 13 3.46 4.61 -10.08
CA TYR A 13 3.19 4.84 -11.50
C TYR A 13 2.49 6.19 -11.70
N VAL A 14 2.79 6.83 -12.84
CA VAL A 14 2.04 7.95 -13.43
C VAL A 14 1.83 7.59 -14.89
N ASP A 15 0.59 7.60 -15.38
CA ASP A 15 0.23 7.25 -16.77
C ASP A 15 0.92 5.96 -17.28
N ASP A 16 0.83 4.89 -16.49
CA ASP A 16 1.47 3.57 -16.74
C ASP A 16 3.01 3.57 -16.77
N GLN A 17 3.66 4.73 -16.58
CA GLN A 17 5.11 4.83 -16.43
C GLN A 17 5.51 4.66 -14.97
N GLN A 18 6.31 3.63 -14.68
CA GLN A 18 6.89 3.47 -13.35
C GLN A 18 7.91 4.59 -13.08
N PHE A 19 7.75 5.31 -11.97
CA PHE A 19 8.64 6.42 -11.61
C PHE A 19 9.49 6.17 -10.37
N VAL A 20 9.05 5.27 -9.48
CA VAL A 20 9.80 4.89 -8.27
C VAL A 20 9.71 3.39 -7.99
N ARG A 21 10.74 2.85 -7.34
CA ARG A 21 10.77 1.49 -6.78
C ARG A 21 11.48 1.46 -5.44
N PHE A 22 10.95 0.64 -4.54
CA PHE A 22 11.66 0.16 -3.35
C PHE A 22 11.61 -1.36 -3.32
N ASP A 23 12.71 -1.99 -2.90
CA ASP A 23 12.80 -3.43 -2.70
C ASP A 23 13.62 -3.71 -1.44
N SER A 24 13.00 -4.34 -0.43
CA SER A 24 13.67 -4.66 0.84
C SER A 24 14.81 -5.67 0.69
N SER A 25 14.82 -6.44 -0.41
CA SER A 25 15.88 -7.42 -0.72
C SER A 25 17.07 -6.81 -1.48
N SER A 26 16.95 -5.56 -1.93
CA SER A 26 18.05 -4.88 -2.64
C SER A 26 19.24 -4.58 -1.71
N LYS A 27 20.45 -4.45 -2.29
CA LYS A 27 21.66 -4.13 -1.51
C LYS A 27 21.59 -2.74 -0.87
N SER A 28 21.02 -1.77 -1.57
CA SER A 28 20.90 -0.39 -1.09
C SER A 28 19.77 -0.24 -0.07
N GLN A 29 18.68 -1.02 -0.22
CA GLN A 29 17.42 -0.84 0.52
C GLN A 29 16.99 0.63 0.57
N ARG A 30 17.09 1.30 -0.59
CA ARG A 30 16.68 2.70 -0.81
C ARG A 30 15.61 2.74 -1.89
N VAL A 31 14.81 3.80 -1.88
CA VAL A 31 13.93 4.11 -3.01
C VAL A 31 14.80 4.60 -4.16
N GLU A 32 14.52 4.11 -5.36
CA GLU A 32 15.27 4.42 -6.57
C GLU A 32 14.33 5.03 -7.63
N PRO A 33 14.78 6.06 -8.36
CA PRO A 33 14.05 6.59 -9.50
C PRO A 33 13.95 5.54 -10.62
N ARG A 34 12.86 5.59 -11.37
CA ARG A 34 12.59 4.71 -12.52
C ARG A 34 12.22 5.47 -13.80
N ALA A 35 12.14 6.80 -13.71
CA ALA A 35 11.90 7.68 -14.84
C ALA A 35 12.88 8.87 -14.79
N ALA A 36 13.34 9.34 -15.96
CA ALA A 36 14.37 10.38 -16.07
C ALA A 36 13.96 11.71 -15.42
N TRP A 37 12.66 12.02 -15.41
CA TRP A 37 12.16 13.22 -14.75
C TRP A 37 12.27 13.18 -13.22
N MET A 38 12.48 12.00 -12.62
CA MET A 38 12.78 11.89 -11.19
C MET A 38 14.25 12.18 -10.85
N ASP A 39 15.16 12.24 -11.82
CA ASP A 39 16.59 12.46 -11.56
C ASP A 39 16.85 13.85 -10.94
N GLN A 40 15.96 14.81 -11.20
CA GLN A 40 16.05 16.19 -10.67
C GLN A 40 15.39 16.36 -9.29
N MET A 41 14.80 15.30 -8.72
CA MET A 41 14.05 15.41 -7.47
C MET A 41 14.91 15.90 -6.29
N ASP A 42 16.21 15.61 -6.28
CA ASP A 42 17.14 16.11 -5.26
C ASP A 42 17.36 17.64 -5.32
N GLU A 43 17.12 18.25 -6.48
CA GLU A 43 17.18 19.71 -6.63
C GLU A 43 15.95 20.39 -6.02
N GLU A 44 14.78 19.76 -6.14
CA GLU A 44 13.51 20.25 -5.58
C GLU A 44 13.37 19.97 -4.07
N ASP A 45 13.69 18.75 -3.64
CA ASP A 45 13.68 18.34 -2.23
C ASP A 45 14.82 17.36 -1.94
N ARG A 46 15.89 17.90 -1.35
CA ARG A 46 17.08 17.12 -0.93
C ARG A 46 16.81 15.99 0.04
N ASN A 47 15.66 16.01 0.74
CA ASN A 47 15.29 14.98 1.70
C ASN A 47 14.31 13.96 1.12
N TYR A 48 13.87 14.12 -0.14
CA TYR A 48 12.84 13.29 -0.75
C TYR A 48 13.21 11.81 -0.70
N TRP A 49 14.37 11.41 -1.23
CA TRP A 49 14.74 10.00 -1.30
C TRP A 49 14.94 9.35 0.07
N GLU A 50 15.53 10.08 1.01
CA GLU A 50 15.74 9.58 2.37
C GLU A 50 14.39 9.44 3.11
N GLY A 51 13.51 10.44 3.00
CA GLY A 51 12.16 10.42 3.55
C GLY A 51 11.33 9.27 2.99
N GLN A 52 11.31 9.12 1.66
CA GLN A 52 10.60 8.02 1.00
C GLN A 52 11.18 6.66 1.39
N THR A 53 12.51 6.55 1.55
CA THR A 53 13.16 5.32 2.02
C THR A 53 12.71 4.96 3.44
N GLN A 54 12.67 5.92 4.36
CA GLN A 54 12.23 5.69 5.72
C GLN A 54 10.75 5.31 5.80
N ILE A 55 9.89 5.95 4.99
CA ILE A 55 8.47 5.60 4.89
C ILE A 55 8.30 4.17 4.40
N ASN A 56 9.02 3.75 3.35
CA ASN A 56 8.93 2.39 2.82
C ASN A 56 9.44 1.34 3.82
N ARG A 57 10.52 1.63 4.56
CA ARG A 57 11.01 0.73 5.63
C ARG A 57 10.00 0.55 6.77
N ARG A 58 9.38 1.63 7.24
CA ARG A 58 8.30 1.57 8.25
C ARG A 58 7.07 0.83 7.73
N THR A 59 6.74 1.04 6.46
CA THR A 59 5.64 0.34 5.78
C THR A 59 5.92 -1.15 5.71
N ALA A 60 7.14 -1.57 5.33
CA ALA A 60 7.53 -2.98 5.30
C ALA A 60 7.32 -3.68 6.67
N GLN A 61 7.73 -3.03 7.75
CA GLN A 61 7.52 -3.54 9.12
C GLN A 61 6.02 -3.67 9.47
N SER A 62 5.21 -2.67 9.10
CA SER A 62 3.76 -2.72 9.32
C SER A 62 3.11 -3.86 8.54
N TYR A 63 3.59 -4.13 7.32
CA TYR A 63 3.07 -5.21 6.48
C TYR A 63 3.42 -6.60 7.02
N GLN A 64 4.58 -6.75 7.66
CA GLN A 64 4.93 -7.99 8.36
C GLN A 64 3.93 -8.30 9.48
N VAL A 65 3.58 -7.30 10.31
CA VAL A 65 2.57 -7.45 11.37
C VAL A 65 1.17 -7.69 10.80
N ASN A 66 0.83 -7.03 9.69
CA ASN A 66 -0.44 -7.24 9.00
C ASN A 66 -0.55 -8.68 8.48
N LEU A 67 0.52 -9.24 7.90
CA LEU A 67 0.55 -10.63 7.45
C LEU A 67 0.31 -11.59 8.63
N GLU A 68 0.98 -11.40 9.77
CA GLU A 68 0.73 -12.24 10.95
C GLU A 68 -0.72 -12.18 11.42
N THR A 69 -1.33 -10.98 11.38
CA THR A 69 -2.74 -10.79 11.72
C THR A 69 -3.66 -11.53 10.76
N LEU A 70 -3.38 -11.45 9.44
CA LEU A 70 -4.18 -12.11 8.40
C LEU A 70 -4.10 -13.64 8.50
N LEU A 71 -2.92 -14.20 8.78
CA LEU A 71 -2.79 -15.64 9.03
C LEU A 71 -3.76 -16.10 10.13
N GLY A 72 -3.93 -15.31 11.19
CA GLY A 72 -4.90 -15.57 12.25
C GLY A 72 -6.35 -15.49 11.79
N TYR A 73 -6.71 -14.51 10.96
CA TYR A 73 -8.08 -14.36 10.43
C TYR A 73 -8.51 -15.50 9.53
N TYR A 74 -7.56 -16.08 8.78
CA TYR A 74 -7.82 -17.18 7.87
C TYR A 74 -7.44 -18.56 8.43
N ASN A 75 -7.03 -18.64 9.71
CA ASN A 75 -6.56 -19.88 10.35
C ASN A 75 -5.43 -20.59 9.56
N GLN A 76 -4.54 -19.82 8.95
CA GLN A 76 -3.44 -20.31 8.13
C GLN A 76 -2.16 -20.46 8.95
N SER A 77 -1.30 -21.40 8.54
CA SER A 77 -0.03 -21.66 9.21
C SER A 77 1.08 -20.71 8.73
N ARG A 78 2.04 -20.41 9.61
CA ARG A 78 3.21 -19.57 9.28
C ARG A 78 4.14 -20.16 8.22
N GLY A 79 4.05 -21.46 7.94
CA GLY A 79 4.91 -22.13 6.96
C GLY A 79 4.50 -21.92 5.51
N GLY A 80 3.32 -21.37 5.26
CA GLY A 80 2.81 -21.07 3.92
C GLY A 80 3.42 -19.80 3.32
N LEU A 81 3.42 -19.72 1.98
CA LEU A 81 3.69 -18.47 1.26
C LEU A 81 2.38 -17.69 1.15
N HIS A 82 2.33 -16.51 1.77
CA HIS A 82 1.17 -15.63 1.75
C HIS A 82 1.58 -14.22 1.32
N THR A 83 0.65 -13.50 0.71
CA THR A 83 0.91 -12.13 0.22
C THR A 83 -0.19 -11.18 0.68
N ILE A 84 0.19 -9.96 1.05
CA ILE A 84 -0.73 -8.84 1.20
C ILE A 84 -0.27 -7.74 0.27
N GLN A 85 -1.21 -7.19 -0.49
CA GLN A 85 -0.96 -6.14 -1.47
C GLN A 85 -1.86 -4.96 -1.17
N ARG A 86 -1.37 -3.75 -1.41
CA ARG A 86 -2.16 -2.52 -1.35
C ARG A 86 -2.00 -1.77 -2.64
N MET A 87 -3.12 -1.31 -3.17
CA MET A 87 -3.18 -0.47 -4.36
C MET A 87 -4.02 0.76 -4.01
N TYR A 88 -3.44 1.95 -4.23
CA TYR A 88 -4.12 3.21 -4.00
C TYR A 88 -3.62 4.25 -5.00
N GLY A 89 -4.44 5.26 -5.25
CA GLY A 89 -4.13 6.31 -6.22
C GLY A 89 -5.38 7.07 -6.65
N CYS A 90 -5.19 7.98 -7.60
CA CYS A 90 -6.25 8.76 -8.20
C CYS A 90 -6.13 8.77 -9.73
N GLU A 91 -7.26 9.01 -10.38
CA GLU A 91 -7.33 9.39 -11.78
C GLU A 91 -7.77 10.85 -11.86
N VAL A 92 -7.17 11.59 -12.77
CA VAL A 92 -7.52 12.98 -13.08
C VAL A 92 -7.92 13.10 -14.55
N HIS A 93 -8.81 14.02 -14.85
CA HIS A 93 -9.16 14.39 -16.21
C HIS A 93 -8.02 15.19 -16.87
N PRO A 94 -8.01 15.31 -18.20
CA PRO A 94 -7.01 16.11 -18.92
C PRO A 94 -6.96 17.59 -18.51
N ASP A 95 -8.07 18.13 -18.00
CA ASP A 95 -8.15 19.50 -17.45
C ASP A 95 -7.64 19.61 -16.00
N GLY A 96 -7.11 18.52 -15.44
CA GLY A 96 -6.62 18.42 -14.07
C GLY A 96 -7.71 18.23 -13.01
N SER A 97 -8.99 18.15 -13.41
CA SER A 97 -10.07 17.93 -12.45
C SER A 97 -10.05 16.48 -11.93
N PHE A 98 -10.37 16.33 -10.65
CA PHE A 98 -10.41 15.03 -9.98
C PHE A 98 -11.50 14.14 -10.60
N ARG A 99 -11.14 12.91 -11.01
CA ARG A 99 -12.09 11.93 -11.58
C ARG A 99 -12.54 10.91 -10.54
N LYS A 100 -11.60 10.15 -9.99
CA LYS A 100 -11.86 9.15 -8.93
C LYS A 100 -10.57 8.80 -8.20
N GLY A 101 -10.73 8.24 -7.01
CA GLY A 101 -9.65 7.79 -6.14
C GLY A 101 -10.01 6.42 -5.63
N PHE A 102 -9.00 5.62 -5.33
CA PHE A 102 -9.17 4.23 -4.91
C PHE A 102 -8.17 3.90 -3.81
N TRP A 103 -8.59 3.03 -2.89
CA TRP A 103 -7.75 2.49 -1.83
C TRP A 103 -8.24 1.08 -1.51
N GLN A 104 -7.45 0.08 -1.90
CA GLN A 104 -7.83 -1.31 -1.80
C GLN A 104 -6.64 -2.19 -1.41
N TYR A 105 -6.97 -3.32 -0.78
CA TYR A 105 -6.03 -4.36 -0.42
C TYR A 105 -6.47 -5.69 -1.02
N ALA A 106 -5.48 -6.52 -1.31
CA ALA A 106 -5.64 -7.92 -1.69
C ALA A 106 -4.83 -8.82 -0.74
N TYR A 107 -5.32 -10.03 -0.54
CA TYR A 107 -4.66 -11.08 0.24
C TYR A 107 -4.60 -12.37 -0.60
N ASP A 108 -3.41 -12.97 -0.70
CA ASP A 108 -3.15 -14.13 -1.55
C ASP A 108 -3.65 -13.96 -2.99
N GLY A 109 -3.48 -12.75 -3.54
CA GLY A 109 -3.87 -12.39 -4.92
C GLY A 109 -5.37 -12.18 -5.15
N HIS A 110 -6.20 -12.26 -4.10
CA HIS A 110 -7.65 -12.03 -4.18
C HIS A 110 -8.04 -10.74 -3.46
N ASP A 111 -9.14 -10.11 -3.87
CA ASP A 111 -9.67 -8.94 -3.19
C ASP A 111 -9.85 -9.22 -1.69
N TYR A 112 -9.44 -8.26 -0.85
CA TYR A 112 -9.52 -8.37 0.61
C TYR A 112 -10.46 -7.32 1.19
N ILE A 113 -10.10 -6.05 1.06
CA ILE A 113 -10.92 -4.94 1.57
C ILE A 113 -10.68 -3.66 0.75
N ALA A 114 -11.75 -2.91 0.48
CA ALA A 114 -11.69 -1.66 -0.27
C ALA A 114 -12.46 -0.54 0.41
N LEU A 115 -11.96 0.69 0.33
CA LEU A 115 -12.64 1.87 0.86
C LEU A 115 -13.72 2.34 -0.12
N ASP A 116 -14.97 2.41 0.34
CA ASP A 116 -16.01 3.20 -0.29
C ASP A 116 -15.87 4.66 0.15
N ARG A 117 -15.43 5.50 -0.78
CA ARG A 117 -15.16 6.93 -0.54
C ARG A 117 -16.44 7.77 -0.49
N GLU A 118 -17.55 7.27 -1.00
CA GLU A 118 -18.84 7.94 -0.96
C GLU A 118 -19.49 7.76 0.41
N THR A 119 -19.53 6.53 0.90
CA THR A 119 -20.14 6.20 2.19
C THR A 119 -19.19 6.30 3.38
N LEU A 120 -17.87 6.39 3.13
CA LEU A 120 -16.81 6.33 4.15
C LEU A 120 -16.84 5.02 4.95
N THR A 121 -17.18 3.93 4.28
CA THR A 121 -17.20 2.58 4.86
C THR A 121 -16.27 1.65 4.11
N TRP A 122 -15.94 0.50 4.70
CA TRP A 122 -15.10 -0.50 4.05
C TRP A 122 -15.93 -1.65 3.49
N THR A 123 -15.64 -2.08 2.27
CA THR A 123 -16.23 -3.27 1.67
C THR A 123 -15.27 -4.43 1.88
N ALA A 124 -15.68 -5.44 2.66
CA ALA A 124 -14.95 -6.68 2.86
C ALA A 124 -15.30 -7.69 1.75
N ALA A 125 -14.29 -8.39 1.22
CA ALA A 125 -14.49 -9.35 0.13
C ALA A 125 -14.96 -10.73 0.62
N ASP A 126 -14.63 -11.10 1.87
CA ASP A 126 -14.93 -12.41 2.45
C ASP A 126 -15.07 -12.34 4.00
N PRO A 127 -15.50 -13.44 4.67
CA PRO A 127 -15.64 -13.46 6.13
C PRO A 127 -14.36 -13.24 6.95
N GLY A 128 -13.18 -13.52 6.38
CA GLY A 128 -11.89 -13.20 6.98
C GLY A 128 -11.67 -11.69 7.01
N ALA A 129 -11.93 -11.01 5.89
CA ALA A 129 -11.84 -9.56 5.74
C ALA A 129 -12.82 -8.77 6.64
N GLU A 130 -13.96 -9.36 7.00
CA GLU A 130 -14.90 -8.78 7.97
C GLU A 130 -14.27 -8.50 9.34
N ASN A 131 -13.19 -9.20 9.71
CA ASN A 131 -12.44 -8.89 10.93
C ASN A 131 -11.72 -7.53 10.84
N THR A 132 -11.16 -7.19 9.69
CA THR A 132 -10.56 -5.86 9.46
C THR A 132 -11.64 -4.80 9.35
N LYS A 133 -12.73 -5.05 8.62
CA LYS A 133 -13.86 -4.10 8.50
C LYS A 133 -14.39 -3.67 9.87
N ARG A 134 -14.64 -4.64 10.77
CA ARG A 134 -15.09 -4.38 12.15
C ARG A 134 -14.14 -3.51 12.98
N LYS A 135 -12.84 -3.46 12.63
CA LYS A 135 -11.87 -2.56 13.27
C LYS A 135 -11.88 -1.16 12.65
N LEU A 136 -12.08 -1.06 11.34
CA LEU A 136 -11.95 0.21 10.62
C LEU A 136 -13.24 1.05 10.63
N ASP A 137 -14.41 0.42 10.48
CA ASP A 137 -15.69 1.13 10.38
C ASP A 137 -16.05 1.99 11.61
N PRO A 138 -15.77 1.57 12.86
CA PRO A 138 -16.03 2.43 14.03
C PRO A 138 -15.20 3.71 14.05
N GLU A 139 -14.05 3.73 13.37
CA GLU A 139 -13.12 4.85 13.33
C GLU A 139 -13.23 5.61 12.00
N ARG A 140 -14.34 6.34 11.82
CA ARG A 140 -14.63 7.13 10.61
C ARG A 140 -13.48 8.06 10.19
N SER A 141 -12.70 8.58 11.15
CA SER A 141 -11.53 9.42 10.88
C SER A 141 -10.46 8.71 10.03
N ILE A 142 -10.36 7.37 10.09
CA ILE A 142 -9.46 6.59 9.23
C ILE A 142 -9.92 6.69 7.77
N ALA A 143 -11.22 6.46 7.51
CA ALA A 143 -11.79 6.54 6.17
C ALA A 143 -11.68 7.96 5.60
N GLU A 144 -11.93 8.98 6.42
CA GLU A 144 -11.78 10.39 6.05
C GLU A 144 -10.33 10.74 5.69
N ARG A 145 -9.36 10.27 6.48
CA ARG A 145 -7.93 10.49 6.18
C ARG A 145 -7.53 9.85 4.85
N TYR A 146 -7.95 8.62 4.59
CA TYR A 146 -7.63 7.98 3.31
C TYR A 146 -8.34 8.63 2.15
N LYS A 147 -9.62 9.01 2.29
CA LYS A 147 -10.34 9.79 1.28
C LYS A 147 -9.69 11.14 1.01
N ALA A 148 -9.17 11.82 2.03
CA ALA A 148 -8.50 13.11 1.83
C ALA A 148 -7.15 12.96 1.12
N TYR A 149 -6.52 11.79 1.22
CA TYR A 149 -5.25 11.50 0.58
C TYR A 149 -5.41 11.06 -0.90
N VAL A 150 -6.51 10.39 -1.27
CA VAL A 150 -6.77 9.88 -2.63
C VAL A 150 -7.90 10.57 -3.38
#